data_AF-A0A927YPK4-F1
#
_entry.id   AF-A0A927YPK4-F1
#
_cell.length_a   1.000
_cell.length_b   1.000
_cell.length_c   1.000
_cell.angle_alpha   90.00
_cell.angle_beta   90.00
_cell.angle_gamma   90.00
#
_symmetry.space_group_name_H-M   'P 1'
#
loop_
_entity.id
_entity.type
_entity.pdbx_description
1 polymer ?
#
loop_
_entity_poly.entity_id
_entity_poly.type
_entity_poly.pdbx_seq_one_letter_code
_entity_poly.pdbx_strand_id
1 'polypeptide(L)'
;MMKNDFIYIDTEKISERIDNILLEKGITTQEVSVMLNISYQAVNKWRRGLGLPDIENLYLLSQITGVTIDRIIAEDTSVKQEELEPCL
;
A
#
# COMPACT_ATOMS: atom_id res chain seq x y z
N MET A 1 26.46 -13.21 3.59
CA MET A 1 25.84 -12.13 4.39
C MET A 1 24.34 -12.27 4.23
N MET A 2 23.65 -12.74 5.26
CA MET A 2 22.19 -12.89 5.21
C MET A 2 21.61 -11.49 5.01
N LYS A 3 20.89 -11.26 3.90
CA LYS A 3 20.04 -10.09 3.78
C LYS A 3 19.10 -10.15 4.98
N ASN A 4 18.92 -9.02 5.65
CA ASN A 4 18.08 -8.94 6.82
C ASN A 4 16.63 -9.12 6.32
N ASP A 5 16.14 -10.35 6.27
CA ASP A 5 14.81 -10.74 5.76
C ASP A 5 13.65 -10.31 6.69
N PHE A 6 13.92 -9.41 7.64
CA PHE A 6 12.87 -8.85 8.48
C PHE A 6 12.09 -7.81 7.68
N ILE A 7 10.83 -8.15 7.40
CA ILE A 7 9.85 -7.21 6.88
C ILE A 7 9.66 -6.12 7.95
N TYR A 8 10.13 -4.92 7.63
CA TYR A 8 9.90 -3.73 8.45
C TYR A 8 8.65 -3.01 7.95
N ILE A 9 7.64 -2.90 8.81
CA ILE A 9 6.43 -2.13 8.54
C ILE A 9 6.75 -0.66 8.77
N ASP A 10 6.73 0.12 7.70
CA ASP A 10 6.93 1.55 7.71
C ASP A 10 5.60 2.26 7.42
N THR A 11 5.02 2.87 8.46
CA THR A 11 3.71 3.53 8.38
C THR A 11 3.69 4.66 7.36
N GLU A 12 4.79 5.41 7.22
CA GLU A 12 4.87 6.54 6.28
C GLU A 12 4.82 6.00 4.85
N LYS A 13 5.67 5.02 4.51
CA LYS A 13 5.68 4.39 3.19
C LYS A 13 4.36 3.71 2.83
N ILE A 14 3.72 3.04 3.80
CA ILE A 14 2.41 2.40 3.57
C ILE A 14 1.35 3.46 3.30
N SER A 15 1.37 4.57 4.03
CA SER A 15 0.40 5.65 3.79
C SER A 15 0.54 6.27 2.41
N GLU A 16 1.77 6.51 1.94
CA GLU A 16 2.05 6.98 0.59
C GLU A 16 1.56 5.99 -0.47
N ARG A 17 1.78 4.69 -0.27
CA ARG A 17 1.28 3.65 -1.19
C ARG A 17 -0.24 3.62 -1.24
N ILE A 18 -0.92 3.63 -0.09
CA ILE A 18 -2.38 3.68 -0.03
C ILE A 18 -2.88 4.93 -0.77
N ASP A 19 -2.28 6.08 -0.53
CA ASP A 19 -2.66 7.34 -1.18
C ASP A 19 -2.50 7.26 -2.70
N ASN A 20 -1.33 6.81 -3.16
CA ASN A 20 -1.01 6.67 -4.58
C ASN A 20 -1.93 5.67 -5.29
N ILE A 21 -2.15 4.48 -4.71
CA ILE A 21 -3.04 3.47 -5.29
C ILE A 21 -4.46 4.03 -5.44
N LEU A 22 -4.98 4.74 -4.43
CA LEU A 22 -6.32 5.32 -4.49
C LEU A 22 -6.39 6.46 -5.53
N LEU A 23 -5.36 7.31 -5.62
CA LEU A 23 -5.26 8.36 -6.62
C LEU A 23 -5.21 7.80 -8.05
N GLU A 24 -4.38 6.78 -8.29
CA GLU A 24 -4.27 6.08 -9.59
C GLU A 24 -5.59 5.44 -10.02
N LYS A 25 -6.37 4.93 -9.05
CA LYS A 25 -7.69 4.35 -9.30
C LYS A 25 -8.80 5.39 -9.37
N GLY A 26 -8.51 6.67 -9.08
CA GLY A 26 -9.51 7.74 -9.02
C GLY A 26 -10.51 7.58 -7.88
N ILE A 27 -10.17 6.85 -6.82
CA ILE A 27 -11.06 6.56 -5.68
C ILE A 27 -10.83 7.59 -4.57
N THR A 28 -11.89 8.24 -4.13
CA THR A 28 -11.87 9.23 -3.05
C THR A 28 -11.95 8.59 -1.66
N THR A 29 -11.51 9.32 -0.64
CA THR A 29 -11.64 8.88 0.78
C THR A 29 -13.10 8.59 1.16
N GLN A 30 -14.03 9.37 0.62
CA GLN A 30 -15.47 9.19 0.86
C GLN A 30 -15.98 7.89 0.23
N GLU A 31 -15.55 7.58 -0.99
CA GLU A 31 -15.91 6.32 -1.65
C GLU A 31 -15.36 5.11 -0.91
N VAL A 32 -14.10 5.14 -0.45
CA VAL A 32 -13.55 4.06 0.38
C VAL A 32 -14.35 3.90 1.68
N SER A 33 -14.69 5.01 2.35
CA SER A 33 -15.48 4.97 3.58
C SER A 33 -16.83 4.28 3.37
N VAL A 34 -17.50 4.58 2.26
CA VAL A 34 -18.79 3.96 1.90
C VAL A 34 -18.61 2.49 1.51
N MET A 35 -17.63 2.18 0.66
CA MET A 35 -17.38 0.81 0.17
C MET A 35 -16.97 -0.14 1.29
N LEU A 36 -16.16 0.33 2.24
CA LEU A 36 -15.68 -0.47 3.37
C LEU A 36 -16.60 -0.38 4.60
N ASN A 37 -17.63 0.46 4.58
CA ASN A 37 -18.53 0.71 5.70
C ASN A 37 -17.78 1.11 6.99
N ILE A 38 -16.84 2.05 6.86
CA ILE A 38 -16.02 2.57 7.96
C ILE A 38 -16.06 4.09 7.98
N SER A 39 -15.61 4.71 9.09
CA SER A 39 -15.56 6.16 9.18
C SER A 39 -14.59 6.78 8.16
N TYR A 40 -14.97 7.92 7.58
CA TYR A 40 -14.10 8.74 6.74
C TYR A 40 -12.77 9.08 7.45
N GLN A 41 -12.83 9.34 8.75
CA GLN A 41 -11.68 9.66 9.59
C GLN A 41 -10.67 8.50 9.67
N ALA A 42 -11.13 7.24 9.66
CA ALA A 42 -10.24 6.08 9.62
C ALA A 42 -9.45 6.04 8.31
N VAL A 43 -10.13 6.17 7.17
CA VAL A 43 -9.47 6.22 5.85
C VAL A 43 -8.51 7.40 5.75
N ASN A 44 -8.89 8.57 6.27
CA ASN A 44 -8.03 9.75 6.28
C ASN A 44 -6.75 9.54 7.10
N LYS A 45 -6.82 8.83 8.23
CA LYS A 45 -5.64 8.49 9.03
C LYS A 45 -4.69 7.60 8.26
N TRP A 46 -5.19 6.61 7.52
CA TRP A 46 -4.38 5.70 6.71
C TRP A 46 -3.63 6.43 5.60
N ARG A 47 -4.32 7.31 4.86
CA ARG A 47 -3.71 8.12 3.78
C ARG A 47 -2.67 9.14 4.28
N ARG A 48 -2.69 9.48 5.57
CA ARG A 48 -1.80 10.48 6.18
C ARG A 48 -0.72 9.89 7.10
N GLY A 49 -0.60 8.57 7.19
CA GLY A 49 0.37 7.91 8.06
C GLY A 49 0.09 8.06 9.55
N LEU A 50 -1.14 8.41 9.92
CA LEU A 50 -1.58 8.59 11.32
C LEU A 50 -2.16 7.30 11.93
N GLY A 51 -2.06 6.19 11.20
CA GLY A 51 -2.53 4.87 11.60
C GLY A 51 -2.49 3.92 10.42
N LEU A 52 -2.58 2.63 10.71
CA LEU A 52 -2.63 1.58 9.68
C LEU A 52 -4.04 0.99 9.59
N PRO A 53 -4.46 0.52 8.40
CA PRO A 53 -5.58 -0.40 8.30
C PRO A 53 -5.25 -1.71 9.03
N ASP A 54 -6.23 -2.30 9.68
CA ASP A 54 -6.11 -3.66 10.20
C ASP A 54 -6.15 -4.70 9.05
N ILE A 55 -6.02 -5.98 9.41
CA ILE A 55 -5.96 -7.08 8.43
C ILE A 55 -7.23 -7.16 7.58
N GLU A 56 -8.41 -6.95 8.17
CA GLU A 56 -9.68 -7.00 7.44
C GLU A 56 -9.77 -5.85 6.43
N ASN A 57 -9.44 -4.64 6.87
CA ASN A 57 -9.44 -3.46 6.02
C ASN A 57 -8.36 -3.53 4.93
N LEU A 58 -7.20 -4.13 5.19
CA LEU A 58 -6.18 -4.42 4.17
C LEU A 58 -6.71 -5.37 3.10
N TYR A 59 -7.40 -6.44 3.52
CA TYR A 59 -8.02 -7.37 2.58
C TYR A 59 -9.09 -6.67 1.74
N LEU A 60 -9.97 -5.88 2.34
CA LEU A 60 -10.99 -5.16 1.59
C LEU A 60 -10.39 -4.09 0.65
N LEU A 61 -9.34 -3.38 1.08
CA LEU A 61 -8.57 -2.47 0.22
C LEU A 61 -8.02 -3.21 -1.01
N SER A 62 -7.49 -4.43 -0.83
CA SER A 62 -7.03 -5.27 -1.95
C SER A 62 -8.14 -5.54 -2.97
N GLN A 63 -9.37 -5.78 -2.49
CA GLN A 63 -10.51 -6.09 -3.35
C GLN A 63 -10.98 -4.86 -4.14
N ILE A 64 -11.12 -3.69 -3.49
CA ILE A 64 -11.64 -2.49 -4.17
C ILE A 64 -10.61 -1.86 -5.13
N THR A 65 -9.32 -2.02 -4.85
CA THR A 65 -8.24 -1.46 -5.68
C THR A 65 -7.73 -2.45 -6.72
N GLY A 66 -7.93 -3.75 -6.51
CA GLY A 66 -7.42 -4.82 -7.36
C GLY A 66 -5.90 -5.03 -7.24
N VAL A 67 -5.27 -4.57 -6.15
CA VAL A 67 -3.84 -4.84 -5.86
C VAL A 67 -3.71 -5.85 -4.72
N THR A 68 -2.57 -6.55 -4.62
CA THR A 68 -2.32 -7.47 -3.51
C THR A 68 -2.07 -6.70 -2.21
N ILE A 69 -2.31 -7.35 -1.05
CA ILE A 69 -1.94 -6.78 0.25
C ILE A 69 -0.44 -6.50 0.29
N ASP A 70 0.40 -7.39 -0.26
CA ASP A 70 1.85 -7.19 -0.34
C ASP A 70 2.21 -5.89 -1.06
N ARG A 71 1.50 -5.52 -2.13
CA ARG A 71 1.72 -4.24 -2.83
C ARG A 71 1.38 -3.02 -1.96
N ILE A 72 0.47 -3.18 -1.01
CA ILE A 72 0.09 -2.13 -0.06
C ILE A 72 1.15 -2.00 1.05
N ILE A 73 1.60 -3.13 1.62
CA ILE A 73 2.40 -3.13 2.85
C ILE A 73 3.91 -3.24 2.63
N ALA A 74 4.36 -3.93 1.57
CA ALA A 74 5.76 -4.20 1.31
C ALA A 74 6.36 -3.19 0.33
N GLU A 75 7.67 -2.98 0.44
CA GLU A 75 8.41 -2.39 -0.67
C GLU A 75 8.31 -3.33 -1.86
N ASP A 76 8.11 -2.73 -3.04
CA ASP A 76 8.41 -3.36 -4.30
C ASP A 76 9.84 -3.90 -4.24
N THR A 77 9.96 -5.16 -3.87
CA THR A 77 11.19 -5.93 -4.04
C THR A 77 11.25 -6.43 -5.48
N SER A 78 10.63 -5.70 -6.42
CA SER A 78 11.13 -5.68 -7.79
C SER A 78 12.54 -5.13 -7.67
N VAL A 79 13.47 -6.08 -7.51
CA VAL A 79 14.79 -6.07 -8.11
C VAL A 79 14.77 -4.98 -9.17
N LYS A 80 15.46 -3.86 -8.91
CA LYS A 80 15.96 -3.04 -10.00
C LYS A 80 16.57 -4.08 -10.92
N GLN A 81 15.95 -4.35 -12.07
CA GLN A 81 16.65 -5.07 -13.11
C GLN A 81 17.87 -4.18 -13.31
N GLU A 82 19.01 -4.59 -12.73
CA GLU A 82 20.30 -4.09 -13.15
C GLU A 82 20.21 -4.20 -14.66
N GLU A 83 20.24 -3.03 -15.29
CA GLU A 83 20.39 -2.89 -16.73
C GLU A 83 21.41 -3.96 -17.11
N LEU A 84 20.97 -4.96 -17.88
CA LEU A 84 21.87 -5.92 -18.46
C LEU A 84 22.85 -5.09 -19.28
N GLU A 85 24.01 -4.78 -18.72
CA GLU A 85 25.18 -4.34 -19.47
C GLU A 85 25.27 -5.31 -20.66
N PRO A 86 25.04 -4.85 -21.90
CA PRO A 86 25.22 -5.73 -23.04
C PRO A 86 26.68 -6.20 -22.98
N CYS A 87 26.89 -7.52 -22.90
CA CYS A 87 28.23 -8.10 -22.97
C CYS A 87 28.96 -7.51 -24.17
N LEU A 88 30.03 -6.74 -23.91
CA LEU A 88 31.06 -6.42 -24.89
C LEU A 88 32.01 -7.61 -25.06
#